data_AF-A0A920AAJ9-F1
#
_entry.id   AF-A0A920AAJ9-F1
#
_cell.length_a   1.000
_cell.length_b   1.000
_cell.length_c   1.000
_cell.angle_alpha   90.00
_cell.angle_beta   90.00
_cell.angle_gamma   90.00
#
_symmetry.space_group_name_H-M   'P 1'
#
loop_
_entity.id
_entity.type
_entity.pdbx_description
1 polymer ?
#
loop_
_entity_poly.entity_id
_entity_poly.type
_entity_poly.pdbx_seq_one_letter_code
_entity_poly.pdbx_strand_id
1 'polypeptide(L)'
;MMMLNVSQLASRFFLNPGGAGIALFTTTRTITENDAKNLSRSFYKYALPESVGEVLTFGQLMRSLKNDLNSTGISPTNKLKFTLLGDPALKLPIPQLNIVVTDIFKPQYQRAD
;
A
#
# COMPACT_ATOMS: atom_id res chain seq x y z
N MET A 1 19.84 8.80 -9.56
CA MET A 1 18.99 8.65 -10.75
C MET A 1 19.16 7.25 -11.31
N MET A 2 18.22 6.33 -11.07
CA MET A 2 18.29 4.96 -11.57
C MET A 2 17.06 4.67 -12.42
N MET A 3 17.28 4.49 -13.72
CA MET A 3 16.28 4.14 -14.71
C MET A 3 16.49 2.66 -15.03
N LEU A 4 15.67 1.77 -14.48
CA LEU A 4 15.58 0.39 -14.96
C LEU A 4 14.29 0.28 -15.77
N ASN A 5 14.41 -0.27 -16.98
CA ASN A 5 13.32 -0.44 -17.93
C ASN A 5 12.20 -1.28 -17.27
N VAL A 6 11.01 -0.70 -17.06
CA VAL A 6 9.89 -1.33 -16.32
C VAL A 6 9.56 -2.71 -16.86
N SER A 7 9.66 -2.92 -18.17
CA SER A 7 9.42 -4.24 -18.79
C SER A 7 10.39 -5.31 -18.29
N GLN A 8 11.67 -4.99 -18.18
CA GLN A 8 12.70 -5.91 -17.71
C GLN A 8 12.63 -6.14 -16.20
N LEU A 9 12.26 -5.09 -15.45
CA LEU A 9 12.02 -5.20 -14.02
C LEU A 9 10.81 -6.10 -13.73
N ALA A 10 9.72 -5.89 -14.46
CA ALA A 10 8.52 -6.68 -14.35
C ALA A 10 8.75 -8.14 -14.72
N SER A 11 9.42 -8.44 -15.83
CA SER A 11 9.68 -9.82 -16.24
C SER A 11 10.52 -10.57 -15.19
N ARG A 12 11.58 -9.93 -14.66
CA ARG A 12 12.39 -10.52 -13.59
C ARG A 12 11.63 -10.69 -12.28
N PHE A 13 10.70 -9.79 -11.98
CA PHE A 13 9.92 -9.82 -10.75
C PHE A 13 8.80 -10.88 -10.78
N PHE A 14 8.14 -11.05 -11.93
CA PHE A 14 7.04 -12.00 -12.09
C PHE A 14 7.50 -13.41 -12.50
N LEU A 15 8.63 -13.54 -13.21
CA LEU A 15 9.07 -14.80 -13.81
C LEU A 15 10.35 -15.36 -13.16
N ASN A 16 10.60 -15.04 -11.89
CA ASN A 16 11.72 -15.62 -11.15
C ASN A 16 11.35 -17.02 -10.61
N PRO A 17 12.06 -18.09 -11.03
CA PRO A 17 11.75 -19.47 -10.61
C PRO A 17 11.98 -19.72 -9.11
N GLY A 18 12.76 -18.89 -8.41
CA GLY A 18 12.97 -18.96 -6.97
C GLY A 18 11.92 -18.22 -6.12
N GLY A 19 10.94 -17.60 -6.75
CA GLY A 19 9.89 -16.80 -6.10
C GLY A 19 9.62 -15.50 -6.85
N ALA A 20 8.34 -15.21 -7.05
CA ALA A 20 7.85 -14.04 -7.78
C ALA A 20 6.97 -13.16 -6.89
N GLY A 21 6.82 -11.89 -7.23
CA GLY A 21 5.87 -11.01 -6.54
C GLY A 21 4.49 -11.00 -7.21
N ILE A 22 3.45 -10.83 -6.39
CA ILE A 22 2.04 -10.85 -6.83
C ILE A 22 1.59 -9.57 -7.54
N ALA A 23 2.26 -8.45 -7.26
CA ALA A 23 1.99 -7.16 -7.85
C ALA A 23 3.20 -6.23 -7.69
N LEU A 24 3.36 -5.29 -8.63
CA LEU A 24 4.44 -4.29 -8.65
C LEU A 24 3.87 -2.90 -8.91
N PHE A 25 4.13 -1.98 -7.98
CA PHE A 25 3.89 -0.55 -8.16
C PHE A 25 5.18 0.13 -8.62
N THR A 26 5.16 0.79 -9.78
CA THR A 26 6.39 1.34 -10.39
C THR A 26 6.12 2.53 -11.30
N THR A 27 7.17 3.15 -11.86
CA THR A 27 7.06 4.28 -12.79
C THR A 27 7.55 3.95 -14.19
N THR A 28 6.76 4.26 -15.21
CA THR A 28 7.07 4.01 -16.63
C THR A 28 8.13 4.94 -17.21
N ARG A 29 8.42 6.07 -16.54
CA ARG A 29 9.43 7.07 -16.93
C ARG A 29 10.06 7.68 -15.68
N THR A 30 11.21 8.33 -15.86
CA THR A 30 11.87 9.09 -14.80
C THR A 30 10.96 10.18 -14.21
N ILE A 31 10.99 10.27 -12.89
CA ILE A 31 10.31 11.29 -12.08
C ILE A 31 11.35 12.03 -11.24
N THR A 32 10.99 13.23 -10.77
CA THR A 32 11.88 13.99 -9.88
C THR A 32 11.89 13.37 -8.47
N GLU A 33 12.90 13.70 -7.67
CA GLU A 33 12.99 13.21 -6.28
C GLU A 33 11.81 13.68 -5.43
N ASN A 34 11.35 14.92 -5.64
CA ASN A 34 10.21 15.46 -4.92
C ASN A 34 8.91 14.70 -5.27
N ASP A 35 8.72 14.35 -6.54
CA ASP A 35 7.59 13.52 -6.96
C ASP A 35 7.66 12.12 -6.33
N ALA A 36 8.84 11.51 -6.31
CA ALA A 36 9.05 10.19 -5.73
C ALA A 36 8.75 10.17 -4.22
N LYS A 37 9.15 11.25 -3.52
CA LYS A 37 8.87 11.45 -2.09
C LYS A 37 7.37 11.61 -1.83
N ASN A 38 6.69 12.44 -2.61
CA ASN A 38 5.24 12.64 -2.46
C ASN A 38 4.45 11.37 -2.82
N LEU A 39 4.86 10.67 -3.87
CA LEU A 39 4.29 9.39 -4.27
C LEU A 39 4.41 8.35 -3.16
N SER A 40 5.60 8.20 -2.58
CA SER A 40 5.84 7.28 -1.47
C SER A 40 4.97 7.62 -0.25
N ARG A 41 4.89 8.90 0.12
CA ARG A 41 4.06 9.37 1.25
C ARG A 41 2.57 9.07 1.03
N SER A 42 2.06 9.40 -0.16
CA SER A 42 0.66 9.14 -0.51
C SER A 42 0.38 7.64 -0.57
N PHE A 43 1.32 6.84 -1.10
CA PHE A 43 1.21 5.38 -1.11
C PHE A 43 1.02 4.82 0.30
N TYR A 44 1.91 5.15 1.25
CA TYR A 44 1.79 4.63 2.62
C TYR A 44 0.52 5.08 3.33
N LYS A 45 0.08 6.32 3.12
CA LYS A 45 -1.18 6.86 3.66
C LYS A 45 -2.39 6.00 3.28
N TYR A 46 -2.44 5.46 2.06
CA TYR A 46 -3.56 4.63 1.59
C TYR A 46 -3.32 3.12 1.71
N ALA A 47 -2.06 2.69 1.67
CA ALA A 47 -1.66 1.30 1.81
C ALA A 47 -1.81 0.79 3.25
N LEU A 48 -1.49 1.65 4.23
CA LEU A 48 -1.45 1.33 5.65
C LEU A 48 -2.19 2.43 6.43
N PRO A 49 -3.53 2.47 6.37
CA PRO A 49 -4.31 3.49 7.08
C PRO A 49 -4.10 3.36 8.60
N GLU A 50 -3.98 4.50 9.28
CA GLU A 50 -3.77 4.57 10.75
C GLU A 50 -4.99 4.12 11.55
N SER A 51 -6.19 4.18 10.96
CA SER A 51 -7.41 3.67 11.55
C SER A 51 -7.79 2.31 10.97
N VAL A 52 -8.54 1.53 11.75
CA VAL A 52 -9.18 0.27 11.32
C VAL A 52 -10.24 0.60 10.27
N GLY A 53 -9.80 0.92 9.07
CA GLY A 53 -10.62 1.17 7.89
C GLY A 53 -10.62 -0.02 6.95
N GLU A 54 -11.39 0.09 5.87
CA GLU A 54 -11.38 -0.93 4.82
C GLU A 54 -10.02 -0.93 4.12
N VAL A 55 -9.36 -2.09 4.10
CA VAL A 55 -8.17 -2.31 3.29
C VAL A 55 -8.56 -2.19 1.82
N LEU A 56 -7.99 -1.19 1.14
CA LEU A 56 -8.24 -0.95 -0.28
C LEU A 56 -7.64 -2.07 -1.13
N THR A 57 -8.35 -2.40 -2.21
CA THR A 57 -7.75 -3.17 -3.31
C THR A 57 -6.63 -2.38 -3.98
N PHE A 58 -5.69 -3.03 -4.66
CA PHE A 58 -4.60 -2.36 -5.37
C PHE A 58 -5.11 -1.35 -6.40
N GLY A 59 -6.23 -1.63 -7.07
CA GLY A 59 -6.89 -0.70 -7.98
C GLY A 59 -7.47 0.53 -7.27
N GLN A 60 -8.16 0.32 -6.14
CA GLN A 60 -8.69 1.43 -5.33
C GLN A 60 -7.56 2.27 -4.73
N LEU A 61 -6.48 1.64 -4.25
CA LEU A 61 -5.29 2.30 -3.74
C LEU A 61 -4.66 3.18 -4.83
N MET A 62 -4.47 2.63 -6.04
CA MET A 62 -3.95 3.37 -7.19
C MET A 62 -4.83 4.59 -7.53
N ARG A 63 -6.15 4.43 -7.49
CA ARG A 63 -7.11 5.53 -7.72
C ARG A 63 -6.99 6.62 -6.65
N SER A 64 -7.00 6.24 -5.38
CA SER A 64 -6.90 7.18 -4.26
C SER A 64 -5.58 7.95 -4.29
N LEU A 65 -4.48 7.26 -4.53
CA LEU A 65 -3.16 7.85 -4.70
C LEU A 65 -3.14 8.86 -5.86
N LYS A 66 -3.64 8.50 -7.05
CA LYS A 66 -3.68 9.43 -8.19
C LYS A 66 -4.54 10.66 -7.93
N ASN A 67 -5.60 10.53 -7.14
CA ASN A 67 -6.45 11.65 -6.74
C ASN A 67 -5.74 12.59 -5.74
N ASP A 68 -5.05 12.04 -4.74
CA ASP A 68 -4.32 12.81 -3.73
C ASP A 68 -3.15 13.60 -4.33
N LEU A 69 -2.48 13.02 -5.35
CA LEU A 69 -1.42 13.72 -6.10
C LEU A 69 -1.96 14.91 -6.90
N ASN A 70 -3.24 14.94 -7.30
CA ASN A 70 -3.83 16.12 -7.94
C ASN A 70 -4.02 17.27 -6.93
N SER A 71 -4.34 16.96 -5.68
CA SER A 71 -4.60 17.96 -4.63
C SER A 71 -3.32 18.59 -4.06
N THR A 72 -2.16 17.96 -4.24
CA THR A 72 -0.86 18.40 -3.69
C THR A 72 -0.03 19.25 -4.66
N GLY A 73 -0.58 19.64 -5.81
CA GLY A 73 0.08 20.54 -6.78
C GLY A 73 1.15 19.87 -7.65
N ILE A 74 1.16 18.53 -7.73
CA ILE A 74 2.08 17.79 -8.60
C ILE A 74 1.64 17.93 -10.05
N SER A 75 2.62 18.13 -10.95
CA SER A 75 2.36 18.28 -12.38
C SER A 75 1.49 17.13 -12.91
N PRO A 76 0.41 17.42 -13.68
CA PRO A 76 -0.46 16.41 -14.30
C PRO A 76 0.28 15.38 -15.16
N THR A 77 1.52 15.67 -15.57
CA THR A 77 2.36 14.78 -16.37
C THR A 77 3.08 13.69 -15.56
N ASN A 78 3.33 13.91 -14.26
CA ASN A 78 4.07 12.95 -13.44
C ASN A 78 3.17 11.87 -12.83
N LYS A 79 1.90 12.17 -12.56
CA LYS A 79 0.91 11.18 -12.07
C LYS A 79 0.66 10.03 -13.04
N LEU A 80 0.79 10.28 -14.36
CA LEU A 80 0.56 9.28 -15.40
C LEU A 80 1.69 8.26 -15.49
N LYS A 81 2.85 8.58 -14.91
CA LYS A 81 4.01 7.71 -14.95
C LYS A 81 3.87 6.55 -13.97
N PHE A 82 3.04 6.66 -12.93
CA PHE A 82 2.86 5.60 -11.94
C PHE A 82 1.86 4.54 -12.40
N THR A 83 2.28 3.28 -12.33
CA THR A 83 1.53 2.12 -12.81
C THR A 83 1.57 0.97 -11.82
N LEU A 84 0.50 0.18 -11.86
CA LEU A 84 0.38 -1.12 -11.20
C LEU A 84 0.54 -2.19 -12.27
N LEU A 85 1.36 -3.19 -11.98
CA LEU A 85 1.43 -4.44 -12.73
C LEU A 85 0.97 -5.55 -11.78
N GLY A 86 -0.08 -6.28 -12.11
CA GLY A 86 -0.71 -7.26 -11.23
C GLY A 86 -2.24 -7.14 -11.24
N ASP A 87 -2.91 -7.94 -10.41
CA ASP A 87 -4.38 -7.94 -10.31
C ASP A 87 -4.88 -6.76 -9.44
N PRO A 88 -5.66 -5.82 -10.01
CA PRO A 88 -6.19 -4.69 -9.26
C PRO A 88 -7.21 -5.07 -8.17
N ALA A 89 -7.78 -6.28 -8.19
CA ALA A 89 -8.75 -6.75 -7.20
C ALA A 89 -8.10 -7.25 -5.90
N LEU A 90 -6.79 -7.52 -5.90
CA LEU A 90 -6.06 -7.97 -4.72
C LEU A 90 -5.96 -6.87 -3.65
N LYS A 91 -5.89 -7.28 -2.38
CA LYS A 91 -5.68 -6.41 -1.21
C LYS A 91 -4.32 -6.69 -0.59
N LEU A 92 -3.76 -5.71 0.13
CA LEU A 92 -2.57 -5.96 0.95
C LEU A 92 -2.92 -6.98 2.06
N PRO A 93 -2.07 -7.98 2.31
CA PRO A 93 -2.28 -8.95 3.38
C PRO A 93 -1.91 -8.33 4.73
N ILE A 94 -2.67 -7.32 5.16
CA ILE A 94 -2.46 -6.64 6.44
C ILE A 94 -2.92 -7.60 7.56
N PRO A 95 -2.07 -7.97 8.51
CA PRO A 95 -2.47 -8.81 9.64
C PRO A 95 -3.60 -8.15 10.43
N GLN A 96 -4.69 -8.89 10.65
CA GLN A 96 -5.77 -8.44 11.51
C GLN A 96 -5.51 -8.89 12.94
N LEU A 97 -5.61 -7.96 13.90
CA LEU A 97 -5.48 -8.30 15.31
C LEU A 97 -6.76 -9.04 15.77
N ASN A 98 -6.65 -10.34 16.00
CA ASN A 98 -7.72 -11.14 16.57
C ASN A 98 -7.53 -11.23 18.10
N ILE A 99 -8.24 -10.41 18.85
CA ILE A 99 -8.20 -10.44 20.32
C ILE A 99 -9.25 -11.45 20.79
N VAL A 100 -8.80 -12.53 21.43
CA VAL A 100 -9.66 -13.51 22.09
C VAL A 100 -9.50 -13.33 23.59
N VAL A 101 -10.55 -12.85 24.26
CA VAL A 101 -10.59 -12.79 25.73
C VAL A 101 -10.94 -14.18 26.24
N THR A 102 -9.98 -14.83 26.90
CA THR A 102 -10.19 -16.18 27.44
C THR A 102 -10.93 -16.14 28.78
N ASP A 103 -10.54 -15.22 29.67
CA ASP A 103 -11.06 -15.16 31.04
C ASP A 103 -11.15 -13.71 31.52
N ILE A 104 -12.21 -13.42 32.28
CA ILE A 104 -12.39 -12.15 32.99
C ILE A 104 -12.57 -12.47 34.46
N PHE A 105 -11.57 -12.13 35.28
CA PHE A 105 -11.66 -12.30 36.74
C PHE A 105 -12.54 -11.21 37.35
N LYS A 106 -13.58 -11.63 38.08
CA LYS A 106 -14.33 -10.73 38.98
C LYS A 106 -13.67 -10.75 40.36
N PRO A 107 -13.22 -9.60 40.90
CA PRO A 107 -12.76 -9.55 42.27
C PRO A 107 -13.92 -9.84 43.23
N GLN A 108 -13.79 -10.89 44.03
CA GLN A 108 -14.75 -11.25 45.07
C GLN A 108 -14.54 -10.29 46.25
N TYR A 109 -15.34 -9.22 46.33
CA TYR A 109 -15.37 -8.39 47.53
C TYR A 109 -16.21 -9.11 48.58
N GLN A 110 -15.55 -9.87 49.46
CA GLN A 110 -16.18 -10.32 50.71
C GLN A 110 -16.37 -9.08 51.59
N ARG A 111 -17.62 -8.60 51.69
CA ARG A 111 -18.01 -7.76 52.80
C ARG A 111 -17.94 -8.63 54.05
N ALA A 112 -16.99 -8.33 54.93
CA ALA A 112 -17.05 -8.76 56.32
C ALA A 112 -18.23 -8.02 56.97
N ASP A 113 -19.26 -8.78 57.28
CA ASP A 113 -20.33 -8.45 58.21
C ASP A 113 -19.84 -8.47 59.67
#